data_AF-A0A2A5C7H6-F1
#
_entry.id   AF-A0A2A5C7H6-F1
#
_cell.length_a   1.000
_cell.length_b   1.000
_cell.length_c   1.000
_cell.angle_alpha   90.00
_cell.angle_beta   90.00
_cell.angle_gamma   90.00
#
_symmetry.space_group_name_H-M   'P 1'
#
loop_
_entity.id
_entity.type
_entity.pdbx_description
1 polymer ?
#
loop_
_entity_poly.entity_id
_entity_poly.type
_entity_poly.pdbx_seq_one_letter_code
_entity_poly.pdbx_strand_id
1 'polypeptide(L)' 'MYVCLCKAVTDSQIKESINSGANSFAEVRRNLGVSTQCGKCMQQARSIVETAVKKAPFHPA' A
#
# COMPACT_ATOMS: atom_id res chain seq x y z
N MET A 1 -7.02 6.33 -7.93
CA MET A 1 -5.99 6.41 -8.99
C MET A 1 -5.15 5.15 -9.04
N TYR A 2 -4.65 4.75 -10.22
CA TYR A 2 -3.61 3.72 -10.30
C TYR A 2 -2.30 4.26 -9.76
N VAL A 3 -1.71 3.52 -8.83
CA VAL A 3 -0.41 3.81 -8.22
C VAL A 3 0.66 2.94 -8.88
N CYS A 4 0.37 1.67 -9.14
CA CYS A 4 1.28 0.75 -9.82
C CYS A 4 0.66 0.22 -11.11
N LEU A 5 1.16 0.69 -12.26
CA LEU A 5 0.69 0.23 -13.57
C LEU A 5 1.10 -1.22 -13.84
N CYS A 6 2.31 -1.60 -13.44
CA CYS A 6 2.86 -2.94 -13.58
C CYS A 6 2.00 -4.06 -12.94
N LYS A 7 1.34 -3.74 -11.84
CA LYS A 7 0.54 -4.69 -11.04
C LYS A 7 -0.93 -4.31 -10.94
N ALA A 8 -1.35 -3.28 -11.70
CA ALA A 8 -2.70 -2.71 -11.65
C ALA A 8 -3.18 -2.41 -10.21
N VAL A 9 -2.31 -1.85 -9.36
CA VAL A 9 -2.65 -1.51 -7.97
C VAL A 9 -3.11 -0.06 -7.88
N THR A 10 -4.23 0.18 -7.23
CA THR A 10 -4.83 1.49 -6.97
C THR A 10 -4.58 1.96 -5.54
N ASP A 11 -4.74 3.28 -5.30
CA ASP A 11 -4.64 3.84 -3.96
C ASP A 11 -5.73 3.29 -3.02
N SER A 12 -6.93 3.00 -3.53
CA SER A 12 -8.01 2.38 -2.74
C SER A 12 -7.63 0.99 -2.27
N GLN A 13 -7.03 0.15 -3.12
CA GLN A 13 -6.56 -1.18 -2.72
C GLN A 13 -5.44 -1.10 -1.67
N ILE A 14 -4.54 -0.10 -1.77
CA ILE A 14 -3.52 0.14 -0.73
C ILE A 14 -4.18 0.45 0.62
N LYS A 15 -5.15 1.37 0.64
CA LYS A 15 -5.88 1.75 1.85
C LYS A 15 -6.70 0.59 2.41
N GLU A 16 -7.33 -0.20 1.55
CA GLU A 16 -8.07 -1.39 1.94
C GLU A 16 -7.16 -2.43 2.58
N SER A 17 -5.99 -2.73 2.00
CA SER A 17 -5.02 -3.63 2.62
C SER A 17 -4.61 -3.19 4.02
N ILE A 18 -4.54 -1.89 4.29
CA ILE A 18 -4.23 -1.33 5.62
C ILE A 18 -5.42 -1.50 6.56
N ASN A 19 -6.63 -1.21 6.09
CA ASN A 19 -7.86 -1.44 6.86
C ASN A 19 -8.07 -2.93 7.18
N SER A 20 -7.53 -3.83 6.35
CA SER A 20 -7.51 -5.28 6.58
C SER A 20 -6.35 -5.75 7.48
N GLY A 21 -5.56 -4.83 8.05
CA GLY A 21 -4.54 -5.14 9.05
C GLY A 21 -3.09 -4.91 8.62
N ALA A 22 -2.82 -4.55 7.36
CA ALA A 22 -1.43 -4.24 6.97
C ALA A 22 -0.96 -2.95 7.66
N ASN A 23 0.14 -3.00 8.40
CA ASN A 23 0.69 -1.88 9.17
C ASN A 23 1.94 -1.25 8.53
N SER A 24 2.43 -1.81 7.42
CA SER A 24 3.69 -1.39 6.81
C SER A 24 3.69 -1.52 5.30
N PHE A 25 4.59 -0.77 4.65
CA PHE A 25 4.78 -0.89 3.19
C PHE A 25 5.21 -2.30 2.78
N ALA A 26 5.97 -3.00 3.62
CA ALA A 26 6.40 -4.37 3.36
C ALA A 26 5.21 -5.34 3.26
N GLU A 27 4.24 -5.22 4.17
CA GLU A 27 3.02 -6.02 4.15
C GLU A 27 2.12 -5.67 2.97
N VAL A 28 1.91 -4.37 2.69
CA VAL A 28 1.14 -3.95 1.51
C VAL A 28 1.80 -4.44 0.21
N ARG A 29 3.14 -4.38 0.12
CA ARG A 29 3.89 -4.93 -1.02
C ARG A 29 3.73 -6.44 -1.13
N ARG A 30 3.72 -7.18 -0.01
CA ARG A 30 3.47 -8.63 0.00
C ARG A 30 2.06 -8.95 -0.48
N ASN A 31 1.05 -8.21 0.00
CA ASN A 31 -0.36 -8.48 -0.28
C ASN A 31 -0.75 -8.11 -1.72
N LEU A 32 -0.29 -6.96 -2.22
CA LEU A 32 -0.73 -6.39 -3.50
C LEU A 32 0.30 -6.55 -4.63
N GLY A 33 1.51 -6.99 -4.31
CA GLY A 33 2.63 -7.02 -5.27
C GLY A 33 3.13 -5.64 -5.69
N VAL A 34 2.68 -4.54 -5.08
CA VAL A 34 3.09 -3.18 -5.45
C VAL A 34 4.62 -3.03 -5.41
N SER A 35 5.19 -2.36 -6.41
CA SER A 35 6.65 -2.13 -6.54
C SER A 35 7.51 -3.39 -6.70
N THR A 36 6.95 -4.53 -7.12
CA THR A 36 7.72 -5.78 -7.36
C THR A 36 8.15 -6.01 -8.82
N GLN A 37 7.87 -5.07 -9.72
CA GLN A 37 8.35 -5.11 -11.11
C GLN A 37 9.34 -3.96 -11.37
N CYS A 38 8.90 -2.85 -11.99
CA CYS A 38 9.82 -1.77 -12.37
C CYS A 38 10.21 -0.82 -11.22
N GLY A 39 9.52 -0.89 -10.07
CA GLY A 39 9.80 -0.07 -8.89
C GLY A 39 9.44 1.42 -8.98
N LYS A 40 9.05 1.95 -10.15
CA LYS A 40 8.79 3.40 -10.37
C LYS A 40 7.74 4.01 -9.43
N CYS A 41 6.77 3.20 -8.98
CA CYS A 41 5.71 3.63 -8.07
C CYS A 41 6.13 3.67 -6.59
N MET A 42 7.34 3.23 -6.23
CA MET A 42 7.73 2.97 -4.84
C MET A 42 7.57 4.17 -3.91
N GLN A 43 8.07 5.34 -4.32
CA GLN A 43 7.97 6.55 -3.49
C GLN A 43 6.50 6.95 -3.25
N GLN A 44 5.68 6.96 -4.32
CA GLN A 44 4.26 7.30 -4.21
C GLN A 44 3.48 6.28 -3.38
N ALA A 45 3.67 4.98 -3.64
CA ALA A 45 3.00 3.92 -2.89
C ALA A 45 3.37 3.98 -1.40
N ARG A 46 4.64 4.21 -1.07
CA ARG A 46 5.11 4.35 0.31
C ARG A 46 4.49 5.55 1.01
N SER A 47 4.41 6.71 0.34
CA SER A 47 3.77 7.91 0.91
C SER A 47 2.28 7.69 1.21
N ILE A 48 1.57 6.95 0.34
CA ILE A 48 0.17 6.58 0.58
C ILE A 48 0.06 5.67 1.81
N VAL A 49 0.92 4.65 1.90
CA VAL A 49 0.93 3.72 3.05
C VAL A 49 1.21 4.46 4.36
N GLU A 50 2.27 5.28 4.41
CA GLU A 50 2.63 6.04 5.62
C GLU A 50 1.52 6.99 6.05
N THR A 51 0.83 7.61 5.09
CA THR A 51 -0.32 8.48 5.36
C THR A 51 -1.54 7.70 5.87
N ALA A 52 -1.81 6.54 5.27
CA ALA A 52 -2.96 5.71 5.62
C ALA A 52 -2.79 5.01 6.97
N VAL A 53 -1.60 4.48 7.29
CA VAL A 53 -1.30 3.87 8.60
C VAL A 53 -1.49 4.88 9.74
N LYS A 54 -1.08 6.14 9.56
CA LYS A 54 -1.31 7.21 10.55
C LYS A 54 -2.78 7.56 10.77
N LYS A 55 -3.64 7.26 9.79
CA LYS A 55 -5.08 7.56 9.84
C LYS A 55 -5.93 6.35 10.24
N ALA A 56 -5.42 5.14 10.07
CA ALA A 56 -6.13 3.93 10.39
C ALA A 56 -6.37 3.84 11.91
N PRO A 57 -7.57 3.44 12.36
CA PRO A 57 -7.80 3.15 13.77
C PRO A 57 -6.85 2.02 14.19
N PHE A 58 -6.24 2.17 15.36
CA PHE A 58 -5.34 1.17 15.94
C PHE A 58 -6.00 -0.21 15.94
N HIS A 59 -5.53 -1.09 15.05
CA HIS A 59 -5.80 -2.51 15.09
C HIS A 59 -4.57 -3.18 15.71
N PRO A 60 -4.64 -3.66 16.96
CA PRO A 60 -3.61 -4.56 17.46
C PRO A 60 -3.68 -5.83 16.62
N ALA A 61 -2.58 -6.14 15.92
CA ALA A 61 -2.38 -7.38 15.18
C ALA A 61 -2.25 -8.59 16.12
#